data_AF-A0A8T3PEH7-F1
#
_entry.id   AF-A0A8T3PEH7-F1
#
_cell.length_a   1.000
_cell.length_b   1.000
_cell.length_c   1.000
_cell.angle_alpha   90.00
_cell.angle_beta   90.00
_cell.angle_gamma   90.00
#
_symmetry.space_group_name_H-M   'P 1'
#
loop_
_entity.id
_entity.type
_entity.pdbx_description
1 polymer ?
#
loop_
_entity_poly.entity_id
_entity_poly.type
_entity_poly.pdbx_seq_one_letter_code
_entity_poly.pdbx_strand_id
1 'polypeptide(L)' 'MDIGTGKVARADRERLPHFGLDLVDPDEPFGVTDFVRHALETLAACSSAGRPVILVGGTGLYLRAVGRGLPIGET' A
#
# COMPACT_ATOMS: atom_id res chain seq x y z
N MET A 1 -11.12 7.26 7.35
CA MET A 1 -11.17 8.52 6.56
C MET A 1 -11.41 8.20 5.09
N ASP A 2 -12.35 8.86 4.40
CA ASP A 2 -12.70 8.54 3.01
C ASP A 2 -12.75 9.75 2.06
N ILE A 3 -13.64 10.72 2.30
CA ILE A 3 -13.87 11.85 1.38
C ILE A 3 -12.60 12.71 1.26
N GLY A 4 -12.02 13.13 2.39
CA GLY A 4 -10.83 13.99 2.40
C GLY A 4 -9.55 13.32 1.87
N THR A 5 -9.55 11.99 1.73
CA THR A 5 -8.41 11.22 1.20
C THR A 5 -8.64 10.77 -0.25
N GLY A 6 -9.76 11.16 -0.87
CA GLY A 6 -10.11 10.77 -2.23
C GLY A 6 -10.24 9.25 -2.40
N LYS A 7 -10.63 8.52 -1.35
CA LYS A 7 -10.70 7.06 -1.41
C LYS A 7 -11.80 6.63 -2.40
N VAL A 8 -11.47 5.67 -3.27
CA VAL A 8 -12.38 5.08 -4.27
C VAL A 8 -13.71 4.68 -3.62
N ALA A 9 -14.85 4.84 -4.28
CA ALA A 9 -16.14 4.48 -3.69
C ALA A 9 -16.22 2.98 -3.35
N ARG A 10 -16.94 2.60 -2.29
CA ARG A 10 -17.07 1.20 -1.86
C ARG A 10 -17.60 0.29 -2.98
N ALA A 11 -18.61 0.75 -3.72
CA ALA A 11 -19.18 0.00 -4.84
C ALA A 11 -18.14 -0.35 -5.91
N ASP A 12 -17.16 0.52 -6.16
CA ASP A 12 -16.08 0.25 -7.11
C ASP A 12 -15.02 -0.70 -6.52
N ARG A 13 -14.75 -0.60 -5.21
CA ARG A 13 -13.83 -1.52 -4.51
C ARG A 13 -14.32 -2.96 -4.48
N GLU A 14 -15.62 -3.19 -4.56
CA GLU A 14 -16.20 -4.52 -4.60
C GLU A 14 -15.99 -5.23 -5.95
N ARG A 15 -15.65 -4.47 -7.00
CA ARG A 15 -15.41 -5.03 -8.34
C ARG A 15 -14.06 -5.73 -8.48
N LEU A 16 -13.06 -5.29 -7.71
CA LEU A 16 -11.69 -5.82 -7.73
C LEU A 16 -11.07 -5.69 -6.34
N PRO A 17 -10.24 -6.66 -5.88
CA PRO A 17 -9.57 -6.54 -4.59
C PRO A 17 -8.65 -5.32 -4.54
N HIS A 18 -8.82 -4.49 -3.51
CA HIS A 18 -7.95 -3.36 -3.21
C HIS A 18 -7.21 -3.64 -1.90
N PHE A 19 -5.88 -3.54 -1.93
CA PHE A 19 -5.01 -3.65 -0.76
C PHE A 19 -4.52 -2.25 -0.34
N GLY A 20 -3.96 -2.14 0.86
CA GLY A 20 -3.40 -0.87 1.34
C GLY A 20 -4.42 0.21 1.73
N LEU A 21 -5.67 -0.17 1.96
CA LEU A 21 -6.73 0.72 2.47
C LEU A 21 -7.07 0.35 3.91
N ASP A 22 -7.37 1.35 4.73
CA ASP A 22 -7.88 1.17 6.10
C ASP A 22 -6.96 0.26 6.96
N LEU A 23 -5.65 0.50 6.86
CA LEU A 23 -4.61 -0.29 7.55
C LEU A 23 -4.42 0.10 9.02
N VAL A 24 -4.72 1.35 9.36
CA VAL A 24 -4.55 1.93 10.70
C VAL A 24 -5.66 2.94 10.98
N ASP A 25 -5.89 3.23 12.26
CA ASP A 25 -6.76 4.32 12.68
C ASP A 25 -6.12 5.70 12.42
N PRO A 26 -6.91 6.78 12.29
CA PRO A 26 -6.40 8.10 11.89
C PRO A 26 -5.38 8.74 12.85
N ASP A 27 -5.37 8.32 14.12
CA ASP A 27 -4.47 8.77 15.18
C ASP A 27 -3.22 7.92 15.32
N GLU A 28 -3.10 6.85 14.54
CA GLU A 28 -1.93 5.97 14.53
C GLU A 28 -0.87 6.43 13.51
N PRO A 29 0.42 6.39 13.89
CA PRO A 29 1.50 6.69 12.94
C PRO A 29 1.60 5.57 11.88
N PHE A 30 1.74 5.97 10.62
CA PHE A 30 1.97 5.05 9.51
C PHE A 30 3.05 5.61 8.58
N GLY A 31 4.22 4.96 8.59
CA GLY A 31 5.40 5.40 7.87
C GLY A 31 5.71 4.59 6.62
N VAL A 32 6.78 5.00 5.94
CA VAL A 32 7.25 4.33 4.72
C VAL A 32 7.69 2.89 4.98
N THR A 33 8.27 2.61 6.15
CA THR A 33 8.70 1.26 6.54
C THR A 33 7.50 0.33 6.75
N ASP A 34 6.42 0.84 7.33
CA ASP A 34 5.17 0.08 7.55
C ASP A 34 4.51 -0.23 6.21
N PHE A 35 4.45 0.76 5.32
CA PHE A 35 3.94 0.58 3.96
C PHE A 35 4.74 -0.46 3.16
N VAL A 36 6.08 -0.40 3.22
CA VAL A 36 6.93 -1.37 2.52
C VAL A 36 6.70 -2.78 3.02
N ARG A 37 6.62 -2.97 4.34
CA ARG A 37 6.32 -4.28 4.94
C ARG A 37 4.99 -4.82 4.43
N HIS A 38 3.92 -4.04 4.56
CA HIS A 38 2.59 -4.43 4.10
C HIS A 38 2.55 -4.73 2.59
N ALA A 39 3.20 -3.89 1.77
CA ALA A 39 3.24 -4.05 0.33
C ALA A 39 3.98 -5.34 -0.06
N LEU A 40 5.14 -5.62 0.54
CA LEU A 40 5.91 -6.83 0.24
C LEU A 40 5.18 -8.11 0.67
N GLU A 41 4.54 -8.11 1.83
CA GLU A 41 3.70 -9.23 2.29
C GLU A 41 2.54 -9.49 1.32
N THR A 42 1.85 -8.43 0.89
CA THR A 42 0.73 -8.51 -0.06
C THR A 42 1.19 -9.02 -1.43
N LEU A 43 2.31 -8.50 -1.93
CA LEU A 43 2.89 -8.90 -3.21
C LEU A 43 3.32 -10.37 -3.17
N ALA A 44 3.95 -10.83 -2.10
CA ALA A 44 4.34 -12.22 -1.92
C ALA A 44 3.12 -13.15 -1.90
N ALA A 45 2.07 -12.80 -1.15
CA ALA A 45 0.83 -13.56 -1.08
C ALA A 45 0.08 -13.64 -2.42
N CYS A 46 0.07 -12.55 -3.19
CA CYS A 46 -0.56 -12.56 -4.52
C CYS A 46 0.29 -13.32 -5.54
N SER A 47 1.61 -13.16 -5.49
CA SER A 47 2.55 -13.85 -6.39
C SER A 47 2.50 -15.36 -6.20
N SER A 48 2.46 -15.84 -4.96
CA SER A 48 2.33 -17.28 -4.66
C SER A 48 1.00 -17.86 -5.16
N ALA A 49 -0.04 -17.04 -5.26
CA ALA A 49 -1.34 -17.40 -5.84
C ALA A 49 -1.41 -17.22 -7.37
N GLY A 50 -0.32 -16.85 -8.05
CA GLY A 50 -0.30 -16.59 -9.49
C GLY A 50 -1.12 -15.36 -9.92
N ARG A 51 -1.34 -14.42 -8.99
CA ARG A 51 -2.18 -13.23 -9.22
C ARG A 51 -1.30 -12.00 -9.46
N PRO A 52 -1.34 -11.39 -10.65
CA PRO A 52 -0.61 -10.14 -10.89
C PRO A 52 -1.21 -9.02 -10.04
N VAL A 53 -0.35 -8.10 -9.58
CA VAL A 53 -0.72 -6.95 -8.76
C VAL A 53 -0.27 -5.67 -9.44
N ILE A 54 -1.10 -4.64 -9.36
CA ILE A 54 -0.77 -3.29 -9.82
C ILE A 54 -0.62 -2.42 -8.57
N LEU A 55 0.57 -1.85 -8.38
CA LEU A 55 0.81 -0.86 -7.34
C LEU A 55 0.45 0.53 -7.88
N VAL A 56 -0.50 1.22 -7.24
CA VAL A 56 -1.05 2.50 -7.70
C VAL A 56 -1.10 3.53 -6.57
N GLY A 57 -1.20 4.81 -6.93
CA GLY A 57 -1.29 5.92 -5.99
C GLY A 57 0.05 6.22 -5.31
N GLY A 58 0.01 6.55 -4.02
CA GLY A 58 1.20 6.80 -3.19
C GLY A 58 1.94 8.10 -3.53
N THR A 59 2.80 8.54 -2.61
CA THR A 59 3.79 9.57 -2.92
C THR A 59 4.99 8.90 -3.62
N GLY A 60 5.77 9.67 -4.38
CA GLY A 60 6.93 9.14 -5.09
C GLY A 60 7.92 8.42 -4.17
N LEU A 61 8.01 8.81 -2.89
CA LEU A 61 8.83 8.13 -1.88
C LEU A 61 8.36 6.69 -1.64
N TYR A 62 7.06 6.47 -1.41
CA TYR A 62 6.51 5.16 -1.04
C TYR A 62 6.58 4.16 -2.19
N LEU A 63 6.29 4.62 -3.42
CA LEU A 63 6.43 3.79 -4.61
C LEU A 63 7.90 3.41 -4.88
N ARG A 64 8.84 4.36 -4.73
CA ARG A 64 10.27 4.10 -4.90
C ARG A 64 10.79 3.14 -3.84
N ALA A 65 10.37 3.32 -2.59
CA ALA A 65 10.71 2.45 -1.48
C ALA A 65 10.36 0.97 -1.74
N VAL A 66 9.16 0.71 -2.26
CA VAL A 66 8.75 -0.66 -2.63
C VAL A 66 9.47 -1.14 -3.89
N GLY A 67 9.48 -0.33 -4.95
CA GLY A 67 9.96 -0.77 -6.27
C GLY A 67 11.48 -0.78 -6.45
N ARG A 68 12.24 -0.03 -5.63
CA ARG A 68 13.69 0.14 -5.75
C ARG A 68 14.44 -0.09 -4.43
N GLY A 69 13.72 -0.42 -3.35
CA GLY A 69 14.26 -0.44 -1.99
C GLY A 69 14.34 0.96 -1.38
N LEU A 70 14.25 1.03 -0.04
CA LEU A 70 14.62 2.23 0.67
C LEU A 70 16.15 2.31 0.79
N PRO A 71 16.78 3.45 0.47
CA PRO A 71 18.06 3.77 1.07
C PRO A 71 17.80 4.04 2.54
N ILE A 72 17.98 3.01 3.38
CA ILE A 72 18.04 3.20 4.83
C ILE A 72 19.36 3.92 5.07
N GLY A 73 19.32 5.19 5.46
CA GLY A 73 20.49 5.80 6.08
C GLY A 73 20.78 5.00 7.35
N GLU A 74 21.92 4.30 7.39
CA GLU A 74 22.40 3.68 8.62
C GLU A 74 22.42 4.76 9.72
N THR A 75 21.74 4.49 10.83
CA THR A 75 21.84 5.29 12.05
C THR A 75 22.76 4.57 13.01
#